data_AF-A0A350XS55-F1
#
_entry.id   AF-A0A350XS55-F1
#
_cell.length_a   1.000
_cell.length_b   1.000
_cell.length_c   1.000
_cell.angle_alpha   90.00
_cell.angle_beta   90.00
_cell.angle_gamma   90.00
#
_symmetry.space_group_name_H-M   'P 1'
#
loop_
_entity.id
_entity.type
_entity.pdbx_description
1 polymer ?
#
loop_
_entity_poly.entity_id
_entity_poly.type
_entity_poly.pdbx_seq_one_letter_code
_entity_poly.pdbx_strand_id
1 'polypeptide(L)'
;MTPDKPRRATSGFEIDPVYGPAALAGWDPARALGEPGEYPYTRGPHPTMYVGRLWTMRQYAGFGTAAATNERFHRLLAAGQTGLSVAFDLPTQMGLDSDAVLARGEVGKVGVAIDSLDDMRTLLGDLPLGEVSTSMTINAT
;
A
#
# COMPACT_ATOMS: atom_id res chain seq x y z
N MET A 1 33.04 20.37 27.78
CA MET A 1 32.42 20.01 26.50
C MET A 1 31.94 18.59 26.65
N THR A 2 30.66 18.38 26.92
CA THR A 2 30.09 17.03 27.10
C THR A 2 30.30 16.26 25.80
N PRO A 3 30.85 15.03 25.81
CA PRO A 3 30.94 14.25 24.59
C PRO A 3 29.53 14.08 24.06
N ASP A 4 29.30 14.57 22.85
CA ASP A 4 27.99 14.55 22.23
C ASP A 4 27.58 13.08 22.09
N LYS A 5 26.42 12.71 22.65
CA LYS A 5 25.94 11.33 22.63
C LYS A 5 25.83 10.87 21.17
N PRO A 6 26.31 9.67 20.79
CA PRO A 6 26.18 9.20 19.41
C PRO A 6 24.70 9.17 19.03
N ARG A 7 24.36 9.80 17.90
CA ARG A 7 23.01 9.74 17.35
C ARG A 7 22.75 8.30 16.92
N ARG A 8 21.60 7.75 17.27
CA ARG A 8 21.21 6.39 16.89
C ARG A 8 19.94 6.44 16.07
N ALA A 9 19.91 5.64 15.01
CA ALA A 9 18.69 5.37 14.27
C ALA A 9 17.69 4.60 15.16
N THR A 10 16.41 4.65 14.82
CA THR A 10 15.37 3.84 15.48
C THR A 10 15.60 2.34 15.34
N SER A 11 16.34 1.91 14.31
CA SER A 11 16.80 0.52 14.11
C SER A 11 18.09 0.17 14.88
N GLY A 12 18.63 1.09 15.68
CA GLY A 12 19.69 0.82 16.66
C GLY A 12 21.13 1.07 16.20
N PHE A 13 21.36 1.32 14.89
CA PHE A 13 22.71 1.64 14.41
C PHE A 13 23.12 3.08 14.73
N GLU A 14 24.41 3.29 14.96
CA GLU A 14 24.98 4.61 15.22
C GLU A 14 25.12 5.40 13.92
N ILE A 15 24.81 6.70 13.99
CA ILE A 15 24.86 7.63 12.87
C ILE A 15 26.05 8.56 13.11
N ASP A 16 27.06 8.44 12.25
CA ASP A 16 28.21 9.31 12.28
C ASP A 16 27.82 10.74 11.83
N PRO A 17 28.46 11.79 12.37
CA PRO A 17 28.13 13.17 11.99
C PRO A 17 28.39 13.49 10.52
N VAL A 18 29.36 12.83 9.89
CA VAL A 18 29.76 13.04 8.49
C VAL A 18 30.23 11.70 7.90
N TYR A 19 29.77 11.37 6.70
CA TYR A 19 30.22 10.21 5.92
C TYR A 19 31.09 10.69 4.75
N GLY A 20 32.32 10.17 4.67
CA GLY A 20 33.25 10.42 3.55
C GLY A 20 33.64 9.13 2.82
N PRO A 21 34.58 9.18 1.85
CA PRO A 21 34.99 8.00 1.09
C PRO A 21 35.44 6.80 1.95
N ALA A 22 36.03 7.06 3.13
CA ALA A 22 36.44 6.03 4.08
C ALA A 22 35.27 5.20 4.64
N ALA A 23 34.04 5.73 4.62
CA ALA A 23 32.85 5.00 5.05
C ALA A 23 32.50 3.82 4.11
N LEU A 24 33.06 3.80 2.90
CA LEU A 24 32.92 2.69 1.93
C LEU A 24 34.10 1.71 2.00
N ALA A 25 34.97 1.80 3.01
CA ALA A 25 36.10 0.88 3.16
C ALA A 25 35.61 -0.57 3.22
N GLY A 26 36.07 -1.41 2.28
CA GLY A 26 35.67 -2.81 2.17
C GLY A 26 34.31 -3.06 1.50
N TRP A 27 33.64 -2.03 1.00
CA TRP A 27 32.38 -2.16 0.25
C TRP A 27 32.65 -2.38 -1.24
N ASP A 28 32.01 -3.41 -1.81
CA ASP A 28 32.11 -3.76 -3.24
C ASP A 28 30.82 -3.38 -3.99
N PRO A 29 30.85 -2.37 -4.87
CA PRO A 29 29.68 -1.98 -5.66
C PRO A 29 29.15 -3.08 -6.56
N ALA A 30 30.01 -3.90 -7.15
CA ALA A 30 29.56 -4.94 -8.09
C ALA A 30 28.67 -5.97 -7.38
N ARG A 31 29.00 -6.29 -6.12
CA ARG A 31 28.24 -7.23 -5.30
C ARG A 31 27.05 -6.61 -4.58
N ALA A 32 27.20 -5.40 -4.04
CA ALA A 32 26.21 -4.80 -3.15
C ALA A 32 25.24 -3.84 -3.85
N LEU A 33 25.66 -3.21 -4.95
CA LEU A 33 24.85 -2.26 -5.70
C LEU A 33 24.24 -2.90 -6.96
N GLY A 34 25.06 -3.57 -7.78
CA GLY A 34 24.61 -4.23 -9.02
C GLY A 34 23.97 -3.28 -10.06
N GLU A 35 23.24 -3.87 -11.02
CA GLU A 35 22.48 -3.16 -12.06
C GLU A 35 20.96 -3.20 -11.79
N PRO A 36 20.17 -2.21 -12.24
CA PRO A 36 18.72 -2.22 -12.07
C PRO A 36 18.09 -3.38 -12.87
N GLY A 37 17.13 -4.08 -12.26
CA GLY A 37 16.49 -5.25 -12.88
C GLY A 37 17.30 -6.55 -12.81
N GLU A 38 18.45 -6.54 -12.14
CA GLU A 38 19.27 -7.73 -11.91
C GLU A 38 19.53 -7.92 -10.42
N TYR A 39 19.75 -9.17 -9.97
CA TYR A 39 20.14 -9.45 -8.59
C TYR A 39 21.42 -8.66 -8.23
N PRO A 40 21.51 -8.00 -7.06
CA PRO A 40 20.64 -8.09 -5.89
C PRO A 40 19.45 -7.11 -5.86
N TYR A 41 19.14 -6.43 -6.97
CA TYR A 41 18.05 -5.47 -7.13
C TYR A 41 18.15 -4.22 -6.24
N THR A 42 19.32 -3.92 -5.66
CA THR A 42 19.54 -2.72 -4.83
C THR A 42 19.17 -1.43 -5.57
N ARG A 43 19.37 -1.39 -6.90
CA ARG A 43 19.01 -0.24 -7.76
C ARG A 43 17.58 -0.27 -8.31
N GLY A 44 16.80 -1.28 -7.94
CA GLY A 44 15.40 -1.44 -8.33
C GLY A 44 15.12 -2.76 -9.07
N PRO A 45 13.87 -3.28 -9.00
CA PRO A 45 13.49 -4.56 -9.60
C PRO A 45 13.29 -4.51 -11.12
N HIS A 46 13.27 -3.34 -11.75
CA HIS A 46 13.06 -3.19 -13.19
C HIS A 46 14.22 -2.41 -13.83
N PRO A 47 14.67 -2.77 -15.05
CA PRO A 47 15.83 -2.11 -15.69
C PRO A 47 15.66 -0.61 -15.92
N THR A 48 14.44 -0.15 -16.21
CA THR A 48 14.16 1.26 -16.56
C THR A 48 13.39 2.01 -15.48
N MET A 49 12.93 1.31 -14.43
CA MET A 49 12.13 1.86 -13.33
C MET A 49 11.12 2.91 -13.80
N TYR A 50 11.15 4.09 -13.21
CA TYR A 50 10.19 5.17 -13.42
C TYR A 50 10.40 5.96 -14.72
N VAL A 51 11.52 5.74 -15.43
CA VAL A 51 11.69 6.26 -16.81
C VAL A 51 10.85 5.44 -17.79
N GLY A 52 10.68 4.13 -17.54
CA GLY A 52 9.81 3.28 -18.35
C GLY A 52 8.34 3.34 -17.93
N ARG A 53 8.07 3.18 -16.62
CA ARG A 53 6.71 3.23 -16.06
C ARG A 53 6.73 3.79 -14.65
N LEU A 54 5.94 4.82 -14.39
CA LEU A 54 5.74 5.36 -13.05
C LEU A 54 5.15 4.31 -12.10
N TRP A 55 5.35 4.50 -10.80
CA TRP A 55 4.65 3.70 -9.80
C TRP A 55 3.12 3.86 -9.92
N THR A 56 2.38 2.83 -9.53
CA THR A 56 0.92 2.92 -9.47
C THR A 56 0.51 3.85 -8.33
N MET A 57 -0.20 4.93 -8.65
CA MET A 57 -0.86 5.75 -7.64
C MET A 57 -2.10 4.97 -7.18
N ARG A 58 -2.06 4.46 -5.95
CA ARG A 58 -3.09 3.56 -5.42
C ARG A 58 -3.52 4.05 -4.03
N GLN A 59 -4.58 4.86 -3.98
CA GLN A 59 -5.14 5.28 -2.70
C GLN A 59 -5.98 4.16 -2.12
N TYR A 60 -5.76 3.91 -0.83
CA TYR A 60 -6.57 3.03 -0.01
C TYR A 60 -7.88 3.73 0.34
N ALA A 61 -9.01 3.14 -0.06
CA ALA A 61 -10.33 3.72 0.15
C ALA A 61 -11.41 2.65 0.38
N GLY A 62 -12.35 3.00 1.24
CA GLY A 62 -13.52 2.22 1.59
C GLY A 62 -14.17 2.85 2.80
N PHE A 63 -15.46 3.13 2.74
CA PHE A 63 -16.24 3.66 3.86
C PHE A 63 -17.73 3.51 3.59
N GLY A 64 -18.49 3.12 4.62
CA GLY A 64 -19.94 3.00 4.54
C GLY A 64 -20.36 1.88 3.60
N THR A 65 -21.23 2.22 2.64
CA THR A 65 -21.83 1.26 1.71
C THR A 65 -20.99 1.04 0.45
N ALA A 66 -21.25 -0.06 -0.25
CA ALA A 66 -20.65 -0.35 -1.55
C ALA A 66 -20.84 0.79 -2.56
N ALA A 67 -22.05 1.38 -2.63
CA ALA A 67 -22.36 2.49 -3.53
C ALA A 67 -21.55 3.76 -3.22
N ALA A 68 -21.43 4.13 -1.93
CA ALA A 68 -20.65 5.30 -1.52
C ALA A 68 -19.15 5.13 -1.82
N THR A 69 -18.63 3.91 -1.64
CA THR A 69 -17.24 3.58 -1.96
C THR A 69 -17.00 3.54 -3.47
N ASN A 70 -17.95 3.01 -4.26
CA ASN A 70 -17.90 3.06 -5.72
C ASN A 70 -17.81 4.50 -6.25
N GLU A 71 -18.67 5.40 -5.77
CA GLU A 71 -18.63 6.83 -6.14
C GLU A 71 -17.26 7.45 -5.81
N ARG A 72 -16.67 7.05 -4.68
CA ARG A 72 -15.32 7.48 -4.30
C ARG A 72 -14.26 6.95 -5.28
N PHE A 73 -14.35 5.70 -5.75
CA PHE A 73 -13.43 5.17 -6.74
C PHE A 73 -13.51 5.92 -8.08
N HIS A 74 -14.72 6.23 -8.57
CA HIS A 74 -14.86 7.05 -9.77
C HIS A 74 -14.20 8.42 -9.63
N ARG A 75 -14.43 9.11 -8.49
CA ARG A 75 -13.79 10.41 -8.22
C ARG A 75 -12.27 10.32 -8.16
N LEU A 76 -11.73 9.26 -7.57
CA LEU A 76 -10.29 9.05 -7.47
C LEU A 76 -9.66 8.75 -8.84
N LEU A 77 -10.29 7.89 -9.65
CA LEU A 77 -9.85 7.61 -11.02
C LEU A 77 -9.87 8.89 -11.87
N ALA A 78 -10.95 9.68 -11.78
CA ALA A 78 -11.05 10.97 -12.47
C ALA A 78 -9.97 11.98 -12.01
N ALA A 79 -9.49 11.85 -10.78
CA ALA A 79 -8.40 12.67 -10.24
C ALA A 79 -6.99 12.11 -10.53
N GLY A 80 -6.87 11.05 -11.34
CA GLY A 80 -5.59 10.50 -11.79
C GLY A 80 -5.06 9.29 -11.03
N GLN A 81 -5.86 8.66 -10.16
CA GLN A 81 -5.52 7.36 -9.58
C GLN A 81 -5.40 6.29 -10.67
N THR A 82 -4.37 5.42 -10.58
CA THR A 82 -4.07 4.40 -11.61
C THR A 82 -4.24 2.96 -11.15
N GLY A 83 -4.70 2.75 -9.92
CA GLY A 83 -5.11 1.43 -9.41
C GLY A 83 -6.00 1.56 -8.17
N LEU A 84 -6.90 0.61 -7.96
CA LEU A 84 -7.87 0.61 -6.85
C LEU A 84 -7.31 -0.11 -5.62
N SER A 85 -7.65 0.33 -4.42
CA SER A 85 -7.34 -0.42 -3.19
C SER A 85 -8.50 -0.34 -2.22
N VAL A 86 -9.12 -1.50 -1.97
CA VAL A 86 -10.36 -1.61 -1.20
C VAL A 86 -10.04 -1.81 0.27
N ALA A 87 -10.60 -0.94 1.12
CA ALA A 87 -10.63 -1.08 2.57
C ALA A 87 -11.97 -1.67 3.01
N PHE A 88 -11.99 -2.82 3.66
CA PHE A 88 -13.20 -3.44 4.17
C PHE A 88 -13.46 -3.03 5.63
N ASP A 89 -14.71 -3.03 6.06
CA ASP A 89 -15.02 -2.76 7.45
C ASP A 89 -14.56 -3.92 8.37
N LEU A 90 -14.70 -3.76 9.68
CA LEU A 90 -14.27 -4.76 10.64
C LEU A 90 -15.12 -6.06 10.56
N PRO A 91 -16.47 -6.01 10.49
CA PRO A 91 -17.29 -7.21 10.28
C PRO A 91 -16.87 -8.06 9.08
N THR A 92 -16.72 -7.45 7.88
CA THR A 92 -16.27 -8.15 6.68
C THR A 92 -14.88 -8.76 6.87
N GLN A 93 -13.95 -8.05 7.51
CA GLN A 93 -12.60 -8.58 7.83
C GLN A 93 -12.64 -9.78 8.78
N MET A 94 -13.65 -9.84 9.66
CA MET A 94 -13.84 -10.92 10.64
C MET A 94 -14.71 -12.06 10.11
N GLY A 95 -15.20 -11.98 8.87
CA GLY A 95 -16.09 -12.99 8.29
C GLY A 95 -17.50 -13.00 8.91
N LEU A 96 -17.98 -11.83 9.32
CA LEU A 96 -19.33 -11.65 9.88
C LEU A 96 -20.18 -10.83 8.90
N ASP A 97 -21.40 -11.30 8.66
CA ASP A 97 -22.43 -10.52 7.97
C ASP A 97 -22.83 -9.30 8.82
N SER A 98 -23.26 -8.24 8.15
CA SER A 98 -23.62 -6.97 8.80
C SER A 98 -24.77 -7.05 9.81
N ASP A 99 -25.61 -8.10 9.76
CA ASP A 99 -26.70 -8.33 10.72
C ASP A 99 -26.28 -9.14 11.95
N ALA A 100 -25.04 -9.65 11.98
CA ALA A 100 -24.50 -10.39 13.11
C ALA A 100 -24.51 -9.50 14.37
N VAL A 101 -24.87 -10.10 15.51
CA VAL A 101 -24.94 -9.37 16.80
C VAL A 101 -23.60 -8.71 17.15
N LEU A 102 -22.48 -9.36 16.81
CA LEU A 102 -21.13 -8.86 17.04
C LEU A 102 -20.69 -7.75 16.06
N ALA A 103 -21.35 -7.62 14.91
CA ALA A 103 -21.06 -6.58 13.92
C ALA A 103 -21.66 -5.21 14.30
N ARG A 104 -22.60 -5.19 15.25
CA ARG A 104 -23.34 -3.99 15.63
C ARG A 104 -22.42 -2.84 16.00
N GLY A 105 -22.61 -1.73 15.30
CA GLY A 105 -21.84 -0.51 15.50
C GLY A 105 -20.56 -0.46 14.68
N GLU A 106 -20.09 -1.53 14.03
CA GLU A 106 -18.85 -1.51 13.24
C GLU A 106 -19.07 -1.58 11.73
N VAL A 107 -20.29 -1.90 11.31
CA VAL A 107 -20.72 -1.94 9.89
C VAL A 107 -20.42 -0.61 9.19
N GLY A 108 -19.58 -0.66 8.16
CA GLY A 108 -19.21 0.48 7.32
C GLY A 108 -18.37 1.57 8.00
N LYS A 109 -17.92 1.42 9.24
CA LYS A 109 -17.23 2.49 9.99
C LYS A 109 -15.81 2.76 9.51
N VAL A 110 -15.04 1.71 9.27
CA VAL A 110 -13.59 1.79 8.97
C VAL A 110 -13.25 1.31 7.56
N GLY A 111 -14.28 0.94 6.80
CA GLY A 111 -14.18 0.40 5.45
C GLY A 111 -15.56 0.22 4.84
N VAL A 112 -15.62 -0.38 3.66
CA VAL A 112 -16.87 -0.76 3.03
C VAL A 112 -17.40 -2.07 3.63
N ALA A 113 -18.71 -2.12 3.92
CA ALA A 113 -19.41 -3.34 4.30
C ALA A 113 -19.69 -4.19 3.06
N ILE A 114 -19.29 -5.46 3.09
CA ILE A 114 -19.52 -6.46 2.04
C ILE A 114 -19.96 -7.77 2.71
N ASP A 115 -21.21 -8.17 2.48
CA ASP A 115 -21.76 -9.43 2.99
C ASP A 115 -21.94 -10.44 1.84
N SER A 116 -22.15 -9.95 0.62
CA SER A 116 -22.58 -10.74 -0.52
C SER A 116 -21.90 -10.37 -1.84
N LEU A 117 -22.13 -11.20 -2.85
CA LEU A 117 -21.73 -10.88 -4.23
C LEU A 117 -22.41 -9.62 -4.76
N ASP A 118 -23.62 -9.29 -4.31
CA ASP A 118 -24.36 -8.12 -4.79
C ASP A 118 -23.73 -6.81 -4.30
N ASP A 119 -23.14 -6.82 -3.10
CA ASP A 119 -22.34 -5.70 -2.61
C ASP A 119 -21.07 -5.52 -3.45
N MET A 120 -20.38 -6.62 -3.80
CA MET A 120 -19.20 -6.56 -4.66
C MET A 120 -19.53 -6.08 -6.07
N ARG A 121 -20.68 -6.48 -6.63
CA ARG A 121 -21.18 -5.97 -7.92
C ARG A 121 -21.45 -4.47 -7.85
N THR A 122 -22.01 -3.99 -6.75
CA THR A 122 -22.25 -2.56 -6.52
C THR A 122 -20.94 -1.79 -6.34
N LEU A 123 -20.01 -2.34 -5.56
CA LEU A 123 -18.71 -1.73 -5.27
C LEU A 123 -17.89 -1.51 -6.54
N LEU A 124 -17.87 -2.52 -7.43
CA LEU A 124 -17.04 -2.54 -8.63
C LEU A 124 -17.80 -2.19 -9.92
N GLY A 125 -19.08 -1.85 -9.81
CA GLY A 125 -19.95 -1.48 -10.93
C GLY A 125 -19.35 -0.33 -11.73
N ASP A 126 -19.41 -0.45 -13.06
CA ASP A 126 -18.97 0.58 -14.02
C ASP A 126 -17.50 1.02 -13.92
N LEU A 127 -16.66 0.31 -13.16
CA LEU A 127 -15.22 0.53 -13.11
C LEU A 127 -14.50 -0.26 -14.24
N PRO A 128 -13.44 0.29 -14.85
CA PRO A 128 -12.72 -0.35 -15.95
C PRO A 128 -11.76 -1.45 -15.46
N LEU A 129 -12.29 -2.54 -14.90
CA LEU A 129 -11.51 -3.60 -14.23
C LEU A 129 -10.46 -4.29 -15.12
N GLY A 130 -10.60 -4.22 -16.45
CA GLY A 130 -9.62 -4.72 -17.41
C GLY A 130 -8.41 -3.79 -17.64
N GLU A 131 -8.52 -2.53 -17.22
CA GLU A 131 -7.51 -1.49 -17.44
C GLU A 131 -6.82 -1.06 -16.14
N VAL A 132 -7.53 -1.12 -15.02
CA VAL A 132 -6.99 -0.79 -13.70
C VAL A 132 -6.79 -2.03 -12.85
N SER A 133 -5.68 -2.05 -12.13
CA SER A 133 -5.42 -3.13 -11.17
C SER A 133 -6.15 -2.89 -9.85
N THR A 134 -6.77 -3.93 -9.31
CA THR A 134 -7.48 -3.89 -8.03
C THR A 134 -6.68 -4.61 -6.95
N SER A 135 -6.47 -3.95 -5.82
CA SER A 135 -5.94 -4.54 -4.59
C SER A 135 -7.06 -4.57 -3.55
N MET A 136 -7.05 -5.60 -2.71
CA MET A 136 -8.03 -5.80 -1.66
C MET A 136 -7.26 -6.07 -0.38
N THR A 137 -7.40 -5.19 0.62
CA THR A 137 -6.78 -5.40 1.92
C THR A 137 -7.72 -6.22 2.79
N ILE A 138 -7.68 -7.53 2.56
CA ILE A 138 -8.46 -8.52 3.29
C ILE A 138 -7.51 -9.64 3.70
N ASN A 139 -7.76 -10.23 4.87
CA ASN A 139 -7.05 -11.40 5.34
C ASN A 139 -8.10 -12.39 5.87
N ALA A 140 -7.76 -13.68 5.89
CA ALA A 140 -8.50 -14.65 6.68
C ALA A 140 -7.94 -14.64 8.11
N THR A 141 -8.83 -14.83 9.09
CA THR A 141 -8.39 -15.17 10.45
C THR A 141 -8.18 -16.68 10.55
#